data_AF-A0A7V4NAG6-F1
#
_entry.id   AF-A0A7V4NAG6-F1
#
_cell.length_a   1.000
_cell.length_b   1.000
_cell.length_c   1.000
_cell.angle_alpha   90.00
_cell.angle_beta   90.00
_cell.angle_gamma   90.00
#
_symmetry.space_group_name_H-M   'P 1'
#
loop_
_entity.id
_entity.type
_entity.pdbx_description
1 polymer ?
#
loop_
_entity_poly.entity_id
_entity_poly.type
_entity_poly.pdbx_seq_one_letter_code
_entity_poly.pdbx_strand_id
1 'polypeptide(L)'
;MPIEPHYKKLLVCIYPIPWPVSFKKGQETTEVGLSDDEGPSNRMTIASFMPHSNLTGGLKAFLYTLRYLQERGHRIVTFGAPLPDWSPLIPDESFNGIDDLAQLRQRLSTCDVIFAVWWQHLPMLSRLGLPVIYWEQGHEWLYGDFGTLLVPPTIISQLVISYGQRFYPIAVSSFAARALKARFGIESAVVPVGIDTASYRPYPKEEREIPLVLLMGNPYLPFKGFDTAILALSLLWEKGYRFRVKWICQLKP
;
A
#
# COMPACT_ATOMS: atom_id res chain seq x y z
N MET A 1 -4.90 17.94 -10.23
CA MET A 1 -4.32 19.15 -9.63
C MET A 1 -2.83 19.10 -9.92
N PRO A 2 -2.17 20.22 -10.31
CA PRO A 2 -0.72 20.23 -10.44
C PRO A 2 -0.08 19.81 -9.11
N ILE A 3 0.95 18.98 -9.19
CA ILE A 3 1.72 18.51 -8.04
C ILE A 3 2.41 19.72 -7.39
N GLU A 4 1.93 20.12 -6.22
CA GLU A 4 2.47 21.24 -5.44
C GLU A 4 3.97 21.01 -5.15
N PRO A 5 4.83 22.04 -5.15
CA PRO A 5 6.25 21.90 -4.79
C PRO A 5 6.48 21.21 -3.43
N HIS A 6 5.57 21.45 -2.48
CA HIS A 6 5.55 20.79 -1.17
C HIS A 6 5.37 19.26 -1.27
N TYR A 7 4.55 18.78 -2.23
CA TYR A 7 4.35 17.36 -2.44
C TYR A 7 5.63 16.67 -2.92
N LYS A 8 6.36 17.29 -3.85
CA LYS A 8 7.65 16.75 -4.32
C LYS A 8 8.65 16.61 -3.17
N LYS A 9 8.77 17.64 -2.32
CA LYS A 9 9.67 17.62 -1.17
C LYS A 9 9.34 16.46 -0.20
N LEU A 10 8.06 16.26 0.10
CA LEU A 10 7.61 15.14 0.94
C LEU A 10 7.95 13.77 0.33
N LEU A 11 7.75 13.62 -0.98
CA LEU A 11 8.10 12.39 -1.70
C LEU A 11 9.60 12.10 -1.64
N VAL A 12 10.45 13.11 -1.84
CA VAL A 12 11.91 12.97 -1.77
C VAL A 12 12.35 12.56 -0.37
N CYS A 13 11.75 13.11 0.68
CA CYS A 13 12.11 12.74 2.05
C CYS A 13 11.76 11.29 2.39
N ILE A 14 10.62 10.77 1.93
CA ILE A 14 10.17 9.40 2.26
C ILE A 14 10.75 8.37 1.28
N TYR A 15 10.94 8.76 0.03
CA TYR A 15 11.54 7.94 -1.00
C TYR A 15 12.64 8.75 -1.71
N PRO A 16 13.85 8.85 -1.11
CA PRO A 16 15.02 9.36 -1.83
C PRO A 16 15.33 8.36 -2.93
N ILE A 17 15.03 8.70 -4.18
CA ILE A 17 15.24 7.77 -5.30
C ILE A 17 16.36 8.28 -6.19
N PRO A 18 17.29 7.38 -6.62
CA PRO A 18 18.05 7.55 -7.85
C PRO A 18 17.25 7.12 -9.11
N TRP A 19 15.98 6.70 -8.96
CA TRP A 19 15.10 6.28 -10.06
C TRP A 19 14.09 7.38 -10.40
N PRO A 20 13.81 7.65 -11.69
CA PRO A 20 12.94 8.73 -12.07
C PRO A 20 11.52 8.53 -11.53
N VAL A 21 11.07 9.45 -10.68
CA VAL A 21 9.64 9.56 -10.37
C VAL A 21 8.96 10.02 -11.64
N SER A 22 8.33 9.08 -12.35
CA SER A 22 7.63 9.38 -13.59
C SER A 22 6.29 10.02 -13.27
N PHE A 23 6.13 11.29 -13.62
CA PHE A 23 4.81 11.92 -13.67
C PHE A 23 4.31 11.82 -15.11
N LYS A 24 3.21 11.10 -15.32
CA LYS A 24 2.57 11.02 -16.64
C LYS A 24 1.48 12.07 -16.75
N LYS A 25 1.63 13.01 -17.69
CA LYS A 25 0.59 13.94 -18.11
C LYS A 25 0.29 13.67 -19.60
N GLY A 26 -0.75 12.89 -19.89
CA GLY A 26 -1.03 12.45 -21.26
C GLY A 26 -0.02 11.41 -21.76
N GLN A 27 0.52 11.59 -22.97
CA GLN A 27 1.58 10.72 -23.54
C GLN A 27 3.00 11.10 -23.10
N GLU A 28 3.18 12.26 -22.47
CA GLU A 28 4.48 12.70 -21.99
C GLU A 28 4.78 12.15 -20.60
N THR A 29 5.99 11.59 -20.45
CA THR A 29 6.53 11.11 -19.18
C THR A 29 7.59 12.12 -18.76
N THR A 30 7.36 12.87 -17.68
CA THR A 30 8.41 13.72 -17.11
C THR A 30 9.16 12.90 -16.07
N GLU A 31 10.41 12.58 -16.37
CA GLU A 31 11.36 12.03 -15.41
C GLU A 31 11.93 13.18 -14.59
N VAL A 32 11.69 13.18 -13.28
CA VAL A 32 12.39 14.09 -12.37
C VAL A 32 13.64 13.36 -11.89
N GLY A 33 14.78 13.66 -12.52
CA GLY A 33 16.10 13.29 -12.02
C GLY A 33 16.44 14.13 -10.79
N LEU A 34 16.81 13.48 -9.70
CA LEU A 34 17.30 14.14 -8.49
C LEU A 34 18.80 13.87 -8.41
N SER A 35 19.61 14.93 -8.41
CA SER A 35 21.06 14.85 -8.20
C SER A 35 21.36 14.52 -6.74
N ASP A 36 22.33 13.64 -6.49
CA ASP A 36 22.79 13.24 -5.16
C ASP A 36 23.23 14.43 -4.25
N ASP A 37 23.55 15.60 -4.85
CA ASP A 37 23.99 16.80 -4.12
C ASP A 37 22.88 17.53 -3.34
N GLU A 38 21.60 17.17 -3.52
CA GLU A 38 20.46 17.63 -2.71
C GLU A 38 19.80 16.48 -1.93
N GLY A 39 20.59 15.54 -1.38
CA GLY A 39 20.07 14.45 -0.55
C GLY A 39 19.13 14.95 0.56
N PRO A 40 18.12 14.16 1.01
CA PRO A 40 17.17 14.63 2.02
C PRO A 40 17.91 14.82 3.35
N SER A 41 18.31 16.06 3.61
CA SER A 41 18.97 16.46 4.85
C SER A 41 18.00 16.60 6.03
N ASN A 42 16.69 16.41 5.85
CA ASN A 42 15.72 16.52 6.93
C ASN A 42 15.12 15.16 7.28
N ARG A 43 15.66 14.56 8.34
CA ARG A 43 14.96 13.53 9.13
C ARG A 43 13.57 14.06 9.49
N MET A 44 12.55 13.21 9.34
CA MET A 44 11.16 13.56 9.64
C MET A 44 10.62 12.71 10.79
N THR A 45 9.66 13.26 11.52
CA THR A 45 8.78 12.51 12.43
C THR A 45 7.50 12.15 11.68
N ILE A 46 7.30 10.86 11.42
CA ILE A 46 6.21 10.32 10.60
C ILE A 46 5.18 9.66 11.50
N ALA A 47 3.96 10.19 11.50
CA ALA A 47 2.81 9.58 12.14
C ALA A 47 2.19 8.52 11.20
N SER A 48 2.23 7.26 11.58
CA SER A 48 1.69 6.15 10.79
C SER A 48 0.35 5.66 11.34
N PHE A 49 -0.70 5.74 10.51
CA PHE A 49 -2.01 5.22 10.89
C PHE A 49 -2.11 3.70 10.64
N MET A 50 -2.43 2.96 11.69
CA MET A 50 -2.61 1.51 11.69
C MET A 50 -4.10 1.14 11.53
N PRO A 51 -4.54 0.64 10.36
CA PRO A 51 -5.97 0.36 10.12
C PRO A 51 -6.48 -0.90 10.84
N HIS A 52 -5.61 -1.89 11.03
CA HIS A 52 -5.93 -3.17 11.66
C HIS A 52 -4.63 -3.92 12.03
N SER A 53 -4.75 -5.03 12.76
CA SER A 53 -3.61 -5.89 13.16
C SER A 53 -3.57 -7.24 12.42
N ASN A 54 -4.51 -7.48 11.50
CA ASN A 54 -4.60 -8.73 10.73
C ASN A 54 -3.36 -8.97 9.84
N LEU A 55 -2.93 -10.23 9.73
CA LEU A 55 -1.83 -10.64 8.85
C LEU A 55 -2.26 -10.56 7.37
N THR A 56 -2.00 -9.42 6.71
CA THR A 56 -2.28 -9.20 5.29
C THR A 56 -1.02 -8.81 4.52
N GLY A 57 -1.03 -9.01 3.20
CA GLY A 57 0.10 -8.60 2.34
C GLY A 57 0.34 -7.10 2.39
N GLY A 58 -0.73 -6.30 2.33
CA GLY A 58 -0.61 -4.83 2.33
C GLY A 58 -0.13 -4.25 3.66
N LEU A 59 -0.55 -4.83 4.79
CA LEU A 59 -0.03 -4.41 6.10
C LEU A 59 1.45 -4.81 6.27
N LYS A 60 1.85 -5.99 5.78
CA LYS A 60 3.27 -6.38 5.74
C LYS A 60 4.09 -5.36 4.96
N ALA A 61 3.70 -5.04 3.74
CA ALA A 61 4.41 -4.07 2.90
C ALA A 61 4.53 -2.70 3.60
N PHE A 62 3.48 -2.26 4.28
CA PHE A 62 3.47 -1.02 5.03
C PHE A 62 4.44 -1.01 6.22
N LEU A 63 4.39 -2.03 7.06
CA LEU A 63 5.27 -2.12 8.23
C LEU A 63 6.76 -2.23 7.83
N TYR A 64 7.07 -2.96 6.76
CA TYR A 64 8.44 -2.99 6.22
C TYR A 64 8.87 -1.62 5.69
N THR A 65 7.98 -0.91 4.99
CA THR A 65 8.26 0.44 4.50
C THR A 65 8.58 1.39 5.66
N LEU A 66 7.79 1.35 6.75
CA LEU A 66 8.05 2.13 7.95
C LEU A 66 9.39 1.76 8.61
N ARG A 67 9.71 0.46 8.71
CA ARG A 67 11.01 0.01 9.22
C ARG A 67 12.16 0.59 8.40
N TYR A 68 12.05 0.54 7.07
CA TYR A 68 13.07 1.09 6.17
C TYR A 68 13.18 2.62 6.22
N LEU A 69 12.11 3.32 6.57
CA LEU A 69 12.16 4.76 6.87
C LEU A 69 12.88 5.00 8.20
N GLN A 70 12.60 4.19 9.22
CA GLN A 70 13.27 4.29 10.51
C GLN A 70 14.78 4.01 10.40
N GLU A 71 15.18 2.99 9.65
CA GLU A 71 16.58 2.67 9.35
C GLU A 71 17.32 3.81 8.62
N ARG A 72 16.59 4.66 7.88
CA ARG A 72 17.11 5.88 7.25
C ARG A 72 17.21 7.08 8.21
N GLY A 73 16.79 6.91 9.47
CA GLY A 73 16.87 7.92 10.51
C GLY A 73 15.60 8.77 10.67
N HIS A 74 14.48 8.39 10.05
CA HIS A 74 13.18 8.99 10.38
C HIS A 74 12.68 8.47 11.73
N ARG A 75 11.95 9.31 12.47
CA ARG A 75 11.25 8.90 13.70
C ARG A 75 9.85 8.42 13.34
N ILE A 76 9.45 7.25 13.82
CA ILE A 76 8.15 6.64 13.51
C ILE A 76 7.27 6.65 14.75
N VAL A 77 6.11 7.30 14.63
CA VAL A 77 5.05 7.33 15.64
C VAL A 77 3.84 6.59 15.10
N THR A 78 3.38 5.51 15.74
CA THR A 78 2.23 4.74 15.27
C THR A 78 0.97 5.05 16.07
N PHE A 79 -0.19 5.07 15.40
CA PHE A 79 -1.48 5.23 16.08
C PHE A 79 -2.61 4.46 15.40
N GLY A 80 -3.68 4.13 16.15
CA GLY A 80 -4.83 3.39 15.65
C GLY A 80 -4.92 1.97 16.22
N ALA A 81 -4.96 0.96 15.37
CA ALA A 81 -4.92 -0.44 15.79
C ALA A 81 -3.55 -0.79 16.42
N PRO A 82 -3.51 -1.73 17.38
CA PRO A 82 -2.25 -2.16 17.98
C PRO A 82 -1.33 -2.79 16.93
N LEU A 83 -0.02 -2.61 17.08
CA LEU A 83 0.93 -3.33 16.23
C LEU A 83 0.81 -4.83 16.48
N PRO A 84 0.79 -5.65 15.42
CA PRO A 84 0.77 -7.09 15.58
C PRO A 84 2.14 -7.63 16.04
N ASP A 85 2.13 -8.74 16.79
CA ASP A 85 3.35 -9.38 17.31
C ASP A 85 4.34 -9.82 16.21
N TRP A 86 3.85 -10.07 15.00
CA TRP A 86 4.68 -10.43 13.84
C TRP A 86 5.31 -9.22 13.13
N SER A 87 5.02 -7.99 13.58
CA SER A 87 5.51 -6.76 12.97
C SER A 87 7.04 -6.71 12.97
N PRO A 88 7.69 -6.35 11.84
CA PRO A 88 9.12 -6.09 11.80
C PRO A 88 9.51 -4.70 12.33
N LEU A 89 8.52 -3.84 12.61
CA LEU A 89 8.70 -2.45 13.05
C LEU A 89 8.64 -2.38 14.59
N ILE A 90 9.62 -1.67 15.17
CA ILE A 90 9.61 -1.22 16.56
C ILE A 90 9.49 0.31 16.52
N PRO A 91 8.30 0.89 16.68
CA PRO A 91 8.11 2.33 16.56
C PRO A 91 8.78 3.07 17.74
N ASP A 92 9.18 4.31 17.51
CA ASP A 92 9.72 5.18 18.56
C ASP A 92 8.64 5.51 19.61
N GLU A 93 7.40 5.66 19.17
CA GLU A 93 6.21 5.82 20.02
C GLU A 93 4.99 5.12 19.41
N SER A 94 4.09 4.62 20.25
CA SER A 94 2.85 3.99 19.80
C SER A 94 1.67 4.32 20.71
N PHE A 95 0.52 4.61 20.10
CA PHE A 95 -0.74 4.89 20.81
C PHE A 95 -1.89 4.07 20.21
N ASN A 96 -2.65 3.38 21.06
CA ASN A 96 -3.82 2.64 20.59
C ASN A 96 -5.07 3.53 20.67
N GLY A 97 -5.94 3.43 19.66
CA GLY A 97 -7.22 4.14 19.61
C GLY A 97 -7.16 5.54 18.99
N ILE A 98 -8.34 6.09 18.70
CA ILE A 98 -8.54 7.41 18.05
C ILE A 98 -9.73 8.19 18.65
N ASP A 99 -10.13 7.88 19.88
CA ASP A 99 -11.45 8.26 20.43
C ASP A 99 -11.64 9.76 20.62
N ASP A 100 -10.55 10.53 20.77
CA ASP A 100 -10.57 11.99 20.86
C ASP A 100 -9.60 12.62 19.86
N LEU A 101 -10.15 13.33 18.86
CA LEU A 101 -9.36 14.04 17.85
C LEU A 101 -8.54 15.20 18.40
N ALA A 102 -9.00 15.87 19.46
CA ALA A 102 -8.24 16.96 20.07
C ALA A 102 -7.00 16.41 20.79
N GLN A 103 -7.18 15.32 21.55
CA GLN A 103 -6.06 14.63 22.19
C GLN A 103 -5.10 14.05 21.14
N LEU A 104 -5.61 13.45 20.07
CA LEU A 104 -4.79 12.90 19.00
C LEU A 104 -3.97 14.00 18.30
N ARG A 105 -4.58 15.15 17.99
CA ARG A 105 -3.85 16.32 17.45
C ARG A 105 -2.73 16.78 18.37
N GLN A 106 -2.98 16.84 19.68
CA GLN A 106 -1.95 17.22 20.64
C GLN A 106 -0.78 16.24 20.63
N ARG A 107 -1.05 14.93 20.63
CA ARG A 107 -0.01 13.88 20.58
C ARG A 107 0.79 13.91 19.29
N LEU A 108 0.14 14.22 18.17
CA LEU A 108 0.79 14.28 16.86
C LEU A 108 1.38 15.66 16.54
N SER A 109 1.35 16.62 17.48
CA SER A 109 1.80 18.01 17.24
C SER A 109 3.28 18.14 16.87
N THR A 110 4.11 17.15 17.22
CA THR A 110 5.53 17.09 16.86
C THR A 110 5.82 16.30 15.58
N CYS A 111 4.78 15.78 14.92
CA CYS A 111 4.92 15.02 13.68
C CYS A 111 4.88 15.97 12.47
N ASP A 112 5.65 15.65 11.44
CA ASP A 112 5.71 16.44 10.21
C ASP A 112 4.65 16.02 9.19
N VAL A 113 4.27 14.74 9.21
CA VAL A 113 3.40 14.12 8.20
C VAL A 113 2.67 12.90 8.75
N ILE A 114 1.49 12.62 8.21
CA ILE A 114 0.76 11.37 8.41
C ILE A 114 0.99 10.47 7.19
N PHE A 115 1.34 9.20 7.42
CA PHE A 115 1.43 8.17 6.39
C PHE A 115 0.33 7.12 6.60
N ALA A 116 -0.52 6.91 5.59
CA ALA A 116 -1.72 6.09 5.69
C ALA A 116 -1.91 5.17 4.47
N VAL A 117 -2.56 4.03 4.68
CA VAL A 117 -2.73 2.97 3.66
C VAL A 117 -4.17 2.57 3.38
N TRP A 118 -5.15 3.16 4.07
CA TRP A 118 -6.55 2.79 3.90
C TRP A 118 -7.46 4.01 3.73
N TRP A 119 -8.16 4.05 2.60
CA TRP A 119 -8.93 5.22 2.14
C TRP A 119 -10.02 5.66 3.13
N GLN A 120 -10.66 4.72 3.85
CA GLN A 120 -11.78 5.05 4.75
C GLN A 120 -11.42 6.03 5.87
N HIS A 121 -10.13 6.14 6.20
CA HIS A 121 -9.68 7.01 7.28
C HIS A 121 -9.28 8.40 6.80
N LEU A 122 -9.18 8.64 5.48
CA LEU A 122 -8.81 9.95 4.93
C LEU A 122 -9.67 11.11 5.46
N PRO A 123 -11.01 10.99 5.63
CA PRO A 123 -11.82 12.08 6.20
C PRO A 123 -11.47 12.46 7.63
N MET A 124 -11.00 11.51 8.43
CA MET A 124 -10.57 11.76 9.80
C MET A 124 -9.15 12.33 9.81
N LEU A 125 -8.24 11.71 9.06
CA LEU A 125 -6.83 12.09 9.00
C LEU A 125 -6.64 13.51 8.44
N SER A 126 -7.42 13.90 7.43
CA SER A 126 -7.37 15.25 6.85
C SER A 126 -7.71 16.35 7.85
N ARG A 127 -8.45 16.01 8.93
CA ARG A 127 -8.83 16.95 9.99
C ARG A 127 -7.74 17.10 11.05
N LEU A 128 -6.67 16.32 11.03
CA LEU A 128 -5.62 16.39 12.06
C LEU A 128 -4.66 17.58 11.88
N GLY A 129 -4.77 18.33 10.78
CA GLY A 129 -3.96 19.53 10.54
C GLY A 129 -2.54 19.25 10.05
N LEU A 130 -2.19 17.98 9.81
CA LEU A 130 -0.93 17.54 9.22
C LEU A 130 -1.11 17.18 7.73
N PRO A 131 -0.07 17.35 6.90
CA PRO A 131 0.01 16.72 5.59
C PRO A 131 -0.28 15.21 5.68
N VAL A 132 -1.20 14.71 4.86
CA VAL A 132 -1.51 13.27 4.78
C VAL A 132 -0.95 12.72 3.49
N ILE A 133 -0.05 11.75 3.58
CA ILE A 133 0.40 10.93 2.48
C ILE A 133 -0.43 9.65 2.49
N TYR A 134 -1.12 9.41 1.37
CA TYR A 134 -1.93 8.23 1.19
C TYR A 134 -1.24 7.28 0.23
N TRP A 135 -0.90 6.08 0.70
CA TRP A 135 -0.26 5.03 -0.08
C TRP A 135 -1.29 4.01 -0.56
N GLU A 136 -1.76 4.20 -1.79
CA GLU A 136 -2.72 3.35 -2.47
C GLU A 136 -2.05 2.05 -2.94
N GLN A 137 -2.43 0.95 -2.31
CA GLN A 137 -1.90 -0.39 -2.60
C GLN A 137 -2.79 -1.21 -3.55
N GLY A 138 -3.99 -0.72 -3.83
CA GLY A 138 -5.05 -1.44 -4.53
C GLY A 138 -6.08 -2.02 -3.56
N HIS A 139 -7.35 -1.84 -3.90
CA HIS A 139 -8.47 -2.49 -3.24
C HIS A 139 -9.56 -2.79 -4.29
N GLU A 140 -10.42 -3.76 -3.99
CA GLU A 140 -11.46 -4.21 -4.91
C GLU A 140 -12.31 -3.07 -5.49
N TRP A 141 -12.66 -2.10 -4.64
CA TRP A 141 -13.51 -0.98 -5.00
C TRP A 141 -12.79 0.06 -5.86
N LEU A 142 -11.45 0.08 -5.90
CA LEU A 142 -10.65 0.93 -6.79
C LEU A 142 -10.68 0.40 -8.22
N TYR A 143 -10.75 -0.92 -8.40
CA TYR A 143 -10.76 -1.53 -9.73
C TYR A 143 -12.17 -1.72 -10.28
N GLY A 144 -13.18 -1.73 -9.40
CA GLY A 144 -14.57 -1.92 -9.83
C GLY A 144 -14.83 -3.37 -10.22
N ASP A 145 -13.98 -4.27 -9.71
CA ASP A 145 -13.90 -5.66 -10.13
C ASP A 145 -14.73 -6.51 -9.18
N PHE A 146 -16.03 -6.52 -9.44
CA PHE A 146 -16.95 -7.54 -8.97
C PHE A 146 -17.95 -7.82 -10.07
N GLY A 147 -18.38 -9.07 -10.24
CA GLY A 147 -19.33 -9.54 -11.25
C GLY A 147 -20.71 -8.85 -11.28
N THR A 148 -20.87 -7.74 -10.57
CA THR A 148 -21.91 -6.74 -10.77
C THR A 148 -21.24 -5.41 -11.12
N LEU A 149 -21.62 -4.81 -12.26
CA LEU A 149 -21.17 -3.47 -12.71
C LEU A 149 -21.44 -2.32 -11.70
N LEU A 150 -21.97 -2.62 -10.52
CA LEU A 150 -22.45 -1.69 -9.52
C LEU A 150 -21.73 -1.95 -8.19
N VAL A 151 -20.85 -1.03 -7.82
CA VAL A 151 -20.38 -0.89 -6.43
C VAL A 151 -21.59 -0.47 -5.58
N PRO A 152 -21.79 -1.02 -4.36
CA PRO A 152 -22.87 -0.61 -3.50
C PRO A 152 -22.91 0.92 -3.34
N PRO A 153 -24.06 1.59 -3.47
CA PRO A 153 -24.14 3.05 -3.42
C PRO A 153 -23.48 3.64 -2.16
N THR A 154 -23.59 2.96 -1.03
CA THR A 154 -22.96 3.33 0.23
C THR A 154 -21.43 3.37 0.13
N ILE A 155 -20.82 2.40 -0.53
CA ILE A 155 -19.36 2.35 -0.75
C ILE A 155 -18.93 3.45 -1.72
N ILE A 156 -19.68 3.69 -2.80
CA ILE A 156 -19.39 4.81 -3.72
C ILE A 156 -19.41 6.14 -2.95
N SER A 157 -20.44 6.40 -2.15
CA SER A 157 -20.52 7.63 -1.35
C SER A 157 -19.32 7.77 -0.41
N GLN A 158 -18.90 6.71 0.26
CA GLN A 158 -17.73 6.74 1.13
C GLN A 158 -16.43 7.00 0.36
N LEU A 159 -16.26 6.41 -0.82
CA LEU A 159 -15.10 6.64 -1.68
C LEU A 159 -15.04 8.10 -2.13
N VAL A 160 -16.16 8.66 -2.58
CA VAL A 160 -16.25 10.08 -2.98
C VAL A 160 -15.88 10.99 -1.81
N ILE A 161 -16.41 10.71 -0.61
CA ILE A 161 -16.08 11.50 0.60
C ILE A 161 -14.59 11.40 0.92
N SER A 162 -14.01 10.20 0.85
CA SER A 162 -12.62 9.95 1.23
C SER A 162 -11.62 10.51 0.23
N TYR A 163 -11.88 10.32 -1.06
CA TYR A 163 -11.06 10.82 -2.15
C TYR A 163 -11.28 12.32 -2.44
N GLY A 164 -12.34 12.92 -1.91
CA GLY A 164 -12.54 14.37 -1.89
C GLY A 164 -11.71 15.12 -0.85
N GLN A 165 -10.96 14.42 0.02
CA GLN A 165 -10.12 15.04 1.04
C GLN A 165 -8.81 15.59 0.46
N ARG A 166 -8.13 16.48 1.19
CA ARG A 166 -6.77 16.91 0.85
C ARG A 166 -5.76 15.89 1.35
N PHE A 167 -5.03 15.28 0.42
CA PHE A 167 -3.92 14.36 0.70
C PHE A 167 -2.93 14.33 -0.47
N TYR A 168 -1.80 13.67 -0.24
CA TYR A 168 -0.68 13.49 -1.15
C TYR A 168 -0.63 12.01 -1.59
N PRO A 169 -1.15 11.67 -2.79
CA PRO A 169 -1.40 10.29 -3.20
C PRO A 169 -0.19 9.60 -3.84
N ILE A 170 0.26 8.50 -3.26
CA ILE A 170 1.26 7.60 -3.82
C ILE A 170 0.57 6.30 -4.21
N ALA A 171 0.81 5.80 -5.41
CA ALA A 171 0.31 4.50 -5.87
C ALA A 171 1.47 3.50 -5.99
N VAL A 172 1.21 2.24 -5.60
CA VAL A 172 2.20 1.16 -5.70
C VAL A 172 2.50 0.69 -7.13
N SER A 173 1.71 1.13 -8.10
CA SER A 173 1.88 0.74 -9.50
C SER A 173 1.28 1.76 -10.45
N SER A 174 1.76 1.74 -11.69
CA SER A 174 1.15 2.54 -12.76
C SER A 174 -0.30 2.14 -13.05
N PHE A 175 -0.68 0.89 -12.77
CA PHE A 175 -2.05 0.42 -12.89
C PHE A 175 -2.96 1.06 -11.85
N ALA A 176 -2.58 1.03 -10.57
CA ALA A 176 -3.30 1.71 -9.50
C ALA A 176 -3.39 3.23 -9.72
N ALA A 177 -2.30 3.86 -10.18
CA ALA A 177 -2.30 5.28 -10.52
C ALA A 177 -3.29 5.62 -11.64
N ARG A 178 -3.34 4.80 -12.70
CA ARG A 178 -4.32 4.96 -13.79
C ARG A 178 -5.75 4.75 -13.30
N ALA A 179 -6.00 3.77 -12.42
CA ALA A 179 -7.32 3.53 -11.85
C ALA A 179 -7.80 4.73 -11.01
N LEU A 180 -6.94 5.26 -10.13
CA LEU A 180 -7.20 6.48 -9.35
C LEU A 180 -7.54 7.66 -10.27
N LYS A 181 -6.74 7.87 -11.34
CA LYS A 181 -6.96 8.96 -12.28
C LYS A 181 -8.25 8.81 -13.06
N ALA A 182 -8.51 7.63 -13.61
CA ALA A 182 -9.66 7.38 -14.47
C ALA A 182 -10.98 7.46 -13.71
N ARG A 183 -11.01 7.01 -12.45
CA ARG A 183 -12.25 6.90 -11.67
C ARG A 183 -12.52 8.10 -10.76
N PHE A 184 -11.46 8.71 -10.23
CA PHE A 184 -11.58 9.76 -9.21
C PHE A 184 -10.84 11.05 -9.58
N GLY A 185 -10.21 11.11 -10.76
CA GLY A 185 -9.46 12.30 -11.21
C GLY A 185 -8.14 12.53 -10.46
N ILE A 186 -7.74 11.61 -9.57
CA ILE A 186 -6.57 11.74 -8.70
C ILE A 186 -5.29 11.39 -9.47
N GLU A 187 -4.35 12.33 -9.51
CA GLU A 187 -3.00 12.09 -10.01
C GLU A 187 -2.12 11.65 -8.85
N SER A 188 -1.31 10.61 -9.05
CA SER A 188 -0.44 10.04 -8.02
C SER A 188 0.97 9.80 -8.54
N ALA A 189 1.95 9.90 -7.65
CA ALA A 189 3.29 9.40 -7.91
C ALA A 189 3.26 7.86 -7.87
N VAL A 190 4.11 7.21 -8.67
CA VAL A 190 4.25 5.76 -8.65
C VAL A 190 5.48 5.39 -7.84
N VAL A 191 5.27 4.69 -6.72
CA VAL A 191 6.35 4.15 -5.88
C VAL A 191 6.08 2.66 -5.66
N PRO A 192 6.76 1.78 -6.41
CA PRO A 192 6.58 0.33 -6.29
C PRO A 192 6.89 -0.18 -4.88
N VAL A 193 6.20 -1.25 -4.48
CA VAL A 193 6.57 -2.00 -3.27
C VAL A 193 7.92 -2.67 -3.52
N GLY A 194 8.89 -2.39 -2.65
CA GLY A 194 10.20 -3.03 -2.69
C GLY A 194 10.13 -4.51 -2.31
N ILE A 195 11.05 -5.31 -2.84
CA ILE A 195 11.22 -6.71 -2.51
C ILE A 195 12.58 -6.93 -1.83
N ASP A 196 12.60 -7.70 -0.75
CA ASP A 196 13.84 -8.14 -0.12
C ASP A 196 14.48 -9.24 -0.97
N THR A 197 15.47 -8.90 -1.76
CA THR A 197 16.17 -9.83 -2.65
C THR A 197 17.11 -10.79 -1.92
N ALA A 198 17.41 -10.57 -0.64
CA ALA A 198 18.13 -11.55 0.17
C ALA A 198 17.23 -12.76 0.50
N SER A 199 15.96 -12.48 0.83
CA SER A 199 14.94 -13.50 1.08
C SER A 199 14.35 -14.08 -0.21
N TYR A 200 14.03 -13.21 -1.18
CA TYR A 200 13.43 -13.57 -2.46
C TYR A 200 14.49 -13.59 -3.56
N ARG A 201 15.20 -14.71 -3.64
CA ARG A 201 16.19 -14.98 -4.68
C ARG A 201 15.95 -16.34 -5.33
N PRO A 202 16.37 -16.53 -6.59
CA PRO A 202 16.34 -17.83 -7.23
C PRO A 202 17.14 -18.84 -6.39
N TYR A 203 16.51 -19.95 -6.01
CA TYR A 203 17.22 -21.13 -5.55
C TYR A 203 17.62 -21.97 -6.77
N PRO A 204 18.67 -22.82 -6.65
CA PRO A 204 18.97 -23.81 -7.67
C PRO A 204 17.70 -24.58 -8.03
N LYS A 205 17.46 -24.78 -9.33
CA LYS A 205 16.27 -25.48 -9.79
C LYS A 205 16.35 -26.92 -9.29
N GLU A 206 15.48 -27.27 -8.35
CA GLU A 206 15.26 -28.67 -8.00
C GLU A 206 14.56 -29.36 -9.16
N GLU A 207 15.15 -30.44 -9.67
CA GLU A 207 14.40 -31.35 -10.53
C GLU A 207 13.32 -32.02 -9.69
N ARG A 208 12.06 -31.80 -10.07
CA ARG A 208 10.91 -32.42 -9.42
C ARG A 208 10.22 -33.30 -10.44
N GLU A 209 10.06 -34.59 -10.11
CA GLU A 209 9.30 -35.53 -10.93
C GLU A 209 7.84 -35.08 -11.12
N ILE A 210 7.26 -34.44 -10.11
CA ILE A 210 5.89 -33.93 -10.12
C ILE A 210 5.90 -32.42 -9.88
N PRO A 211 5.34 -31.60 -10.81
CA PRO A 211 5.23 -30.16 -10.64
C PRO A 211 4.49 -29.76 -9.36
N LEU A 212 4.93 -28.67 -8.73
CA LEU A 212 4.25 -28.04 -7.60
C LEU A 212 3.58 -26.74 -8.05
N VAL A 213 2.25 -26.68 -7.94
CA VAL A 213 1.48 -25.45 -8.13
C VAL A 213 1.30 -24.76 -6.78
N LEU A 214 1.67 -23.49 -6.71
CA LEU A 214 1.47 -22.64 -5.53
C LEU A 214 0.21 -21.80 -5.70
N LEU A 215 -0.74 -21.95 -4.78
CA LEU A 215 -1.86 -21.03 -4.61
C LEU A 215 -1.59 -20.18 -3.36
N MET A 216 -1.84 -18.88 -3.44
CA MET A 216 -1.54 -17.96 -2.35
C MET A 216 -2.67 -16.95 -2.13
N GLY A 217 -3.17 -16.90 -0.90
CA GLY A 217 -4.16 -15.92 -0.46
C GLY A 217 -5.49 -16.51 -0.03
N ASN A 218 -6.37 -15.62 0.40
CA ASN A 218 -7.70 -15.92 0.91
C ASN A 218 -8.68 -16.25 -0.25
N PRO A 219 -9.25 -17.47 -0.32
CA PRO A 219 -10.23 -17.84 -1.36
C PRO A 219 -11.51 -17.00 -1.32
N TYR A 220 -11.87 -16.46 -0.14
CA TYR A 220 -13.08 -15.69 0.03
C TYR A 220 -12.99 -14.27 -0.53
N LEU A 221 -11.84 -13.86 -1.06
CA LEU A 221 -11.67 -12.59 -1.75
C LEU A 221 -11.89 -12.80 -3.26
N PRO A 222 -13.04 -12.39 -3.83
CA PRO A 222 -13.40 -12.74 -5.21
C PRO A 222 -12.39 -12.27 -6.25
N PHE A 223 -11.79 -11.08 -6.05
CA PHE A 223 -10.80 -10.52 -6.96
C PHE A 223 -9.51 -11.36 -7.10
N LYS A 224 -9.33 -12.38 -6.25
CA LYS A 224 -8.21 -13.33 -6.33
C LYS A 224 -8.44 -14.45 -7.36
N GLY A 225 -9.66 -14.63 -7.85
CA GLY A 225 -9.98 -15.58 -8.93
C GLY A 225 -9.70 -17.04 -8.59
N PHE A 226 -9.90 -17.44 -7.32
CA PHE A 226 -9.62 -18.81 -6.87
C PHE A 226 -10.53 -19.85 -7.54
N ASP A 227 -11.78 -19.50 -7.79
CA ASP A 227 -12.72 -20.28 -8.61
C ASP A 227 -12.13 -20.63 -9.99
N THR A 228 -11.57 -19.63 -10.67
CA THR A 228 -10.90 -19.81 -11.98
C THR A 228 -9.67 -20.69 -11.85
N ALA A 229 -8.84 -20.46 -10.81
CA ALA A 229 -7.64 -21.26 -10.58
C ALA A 229 -7.97 -22.73 -10.30
N ILE A 230 -8.97 -23.01 -9.47
CA ILE A 230 -9.41 -24.37 -9.15
C ILE A 230 -10.00 -25.07 -10.39
N LEU A 231 -10.82 -24.38 -11.17
CA LEU A 231 -11.35 -24.92 -12.42
C LEU A 231 -10.23 -25.32 -13.39
N ALA A 232 -9.23 -24.44 -13.56
CA ALA A 232 -8.07 -24.73 -14.41
C ALA A 232 -7.30 -25.97 -13.94
N LEU A 233 -7.10 -26.13 -12.63
CA LEU A 233 -6.44 -27.30 -12.06
C LEU A 233 -7.24 -28.59 -12.27
N SER A 234 -8.56 -28.55 -12.08
CA SER A 234 -9.44 -29.69 -12.36
C SER A 234 -9.34 -30.14 -13.83
N LEU A 235 -9.39 -29.19 -14.77
CA LEU A 235 -9.26 -29.48 -16.20
C LEU A 235 -7.89 -30.10 -16.56
N LEU A 236 -6.81 -29.66 -15.93
CA LEU A 236 -5.49 -30.25 -16.11
C LEU A 236 -5.44 -31.69 -15.56
N TRP A 237 -6.04 -31.91 -14.39
CA TRP A 237 -6.08 -33.25 -13.79
C TRP A 237 -6.84 -34.25 -14.66
N GLU A 238 -8.00 -33.85 -15.20
CA GLU A 238 -8.82 -34.64 -16.12
C GLU A 238 -8.09 -34.97 -17.42
N LYS A 239 -7.25 -34.07 -17.92
CA LYS A 239 -6.38 -34.30 -19.09
C LYS A 239 -5.19 -35.22 -18.82
N GLY A 240 -5.05 -35.77 -17.62
CA GLY A 240 -3.99 -36.71 -17.26
C GLY A 240 -2.73 -36.05 -16.69
N TYR A 241 -2.69 -34.72 -16.56
CA TYR A 241 -1.56 -34.06 -15.88
C TYR A 241 -1.59 -34.38 -14.38
N ARG A 242 -0.40 -34.54 -13.80
CA ARG A 242 -0.23 -34.78 -12.35
C ARG A 242 0.64 -33.67 -11.77
N PHE A 243 0.19 -33.15 -10.63
CA PHE A 243 0.84 -32.05 -9.93
C PHE A 243 0.46 -32.12 -8.44
N ARG A 244 1.25 -31.43 -7.61
CA ARG A 244 0.91 -31.15 -6.21
C ARG A 244 0.43 -29.71 -6.09
N VAL A 245 -0.50 -29.45 -5.19
CA VAL A 245 -0.94 -28.09 -4.86
C VAL A 245 -0.47 -27.76 -3.45
N LYS A 246 0.27 -26.65 -3.31
CA LYS A 246 0.54 -26.03 -2.01
C LYS A 246 -0.29 -24.76 -1.94
N TRP A 247 -1.22 -24.71 -0.99
CA TRP A 247 -2.01 -23.50 -0.74
C TRP A 247 -1.49 -22.81 0.52
N ILE A 248 -1.03 -21.57 0.38
CA ILE A 248 -0.63 -20.71 1.50
C ILE A 248 -1.74 -19.68 1.75
N CYS A 249 -2.40 -19.77 2.90
CA CYS A 249 -3.49 -18.89 3.30
C CYS A 249 -3.48 -18.70 4.83
N GLN A 250 -4.00 -17.57 5.31
CA GLN A 250 -4.24 -17.33 6.74
C GLN A 250 -5.48 -18.06 7.26
N LEU A 251 -6.36 -18.48 6.36
CA LEU A 251 -7.61 -19.17 6.64
C LEU A 251 -7.52 -20.60 6.11
N LYS A 252 -8.21 -21.53 6.77
CA LYS A 252 -8.41 -22.87 6.22
C LYS A 252 -9.26 -22.73 4.95
N PRO A 253 -8.77 -23.16 3.77
CA PRO A 253 -9.54 -23.13 2.53
C PRO A 253 -10.82 -23.96 2.61
#